data_AF-A0A0H4VKR2-F1
#
_entry.id   AF-A0A0H4VKR2-F1
#
_cell.length_a   1.000
_cell.length_b   1.000
_cell.length_c   1.000
_cell.angle_alpha   90.00
_cell.angle_beta   90.00
_cell.angle_gamma   90.00
#
_symmetry.space_group_name_H-M   'P 1'
#
loop_
_entity.id
_entity.type
_entity.pdbx_description
1 polymer ?
#
loop_
_entity_poly.entity_id
_entity_poly.type
_entity_poly.pdbx_seq_one_letter_code
_entity_poly.pdbx_strand_id
1 'polypeptide(L)'
;MPAPTLPLKEKIKIYLGCFLLTLAIYTVIDMYVPMKKLWAGEVMSFQELVTHIQWHKKAPFIALITFLMGRSTIKKRTKALTEGPAREHEAVAQ
;
A
#
# COMPACT_ATOMS: atom_id res chain seq x y z
N MET A 1 -31.87 2.06 11.27
CA MET A 1 -31.38 1.07 10.30
C MET A 1 -29.87 0.95 10.49
N PRO A 2 -29.28 -0.23 10.74
CA PRO A 2 -27.85 -0.35 10.90
C PRO A 2 -27.17 0.11 9.60
N ALA A 3 -26.23 1.05 9.70
CA ALA A 3 -25.52 1.58 8.55
C ALA A 3 -24.86 0.42 7.77
N PRO A 4 -24.95 0.39 6.44
CA PRO A 4 -24.30 -0.64 5.63
C PRO A 4 -22.80 -0.55 5.88
N THR A 5 -22.25 -1.52 6.62
CA THR A 5 -20.83 -1.60 6.91
C THR A 5 -20.24 -2.76 6.11
N LEU A 6 -19.02 -2.55 5.61
CA LEU A 6 -18.31 -3.60 4.89
C LEU A 6 -18.11 -4.84 5.77
N PRO A 7 -18.36 -6.05 5.25
CA PRO A 7 -18.11 -7.29 5.97
C PRO A 7 -16.62 -7.41 6.34
N LEU A 8 -16.34 -8.03 7.49
CA LEU A 8 -14.98 -8.24 8.01
C LEU A 8 -14.04 -8.88 6.97
N LYS A 9 -14.56 -9.81 6.15
CA LYS A 9 -13.81 -10.47 5.07
C LYS A 9 -13.29 -9.47 4.03
N GLU A 10 -14.08 -8.45 3.67
CA GLU A 10 -13.66 -7.42 2.72
C GLU A 10 -12.66 -6.45 3.34
N LYS A 11 -12.83 -6.11 4.62
CA LYS A 11 -11.84 -5.29 5.35
C LYS A 11 -10.47 -5.97 5.37
N ILE A 12 -10.41 -7.29 5.61
CA ILE A 12 -9.16 -8.06 5.58
C ILE A 12 -8.55 -8.06 4.18
N LYS A 13 -9.35 -8.28 3.13
CA LYS A 13 -8.87 -8.20 1.74
C LYS A 13 -8.31 -6.81 1.40
N ILE A 14 -8.95 -5.74 1.87
CA ILE A 14 -8.47 -4.36 1.67
C ILE A 14 -7.12 -4.16 2.36
N TYR A 15 -6.97 -4.58 3.61
CA TYR A 15 -5.69 -4.48 4.32
C TYR A 15 -4.60 -5.30 3.64
N LEU A 16 -4.91 -6.53 3.20
CA LEU A 16 -3.95 -7.37 2.47
C LEU A 16 -3.53 -6.72 1.15
N GLY A 17 -4.46 -6.14 0.41
CA GLY A 17 -4.17 -5.39 -0.83
C GLY A 17 -3.29 -4.17 -0.57
N CYS A 18 -3.61 -3.37 0.45
CA CYS A 18 -2.80 -2.20 0.84
C CYS A 18 -1.39 -2.62 1.29
N PHE A 19 -1.28 -3.75 2.00
CA PHE A 19 -0.01 -4.30 2.45
C PHE A 19 0.87 -4.73 1.27
N LEU A 20 0.30 -5.49 0.31
CA LEU A 20 1.01 -5.92 -0.89
C LEU A 20 1.44 -4.74 -1.76
N LEU A 21 0.59 -3.71 -1.89
CA LEU A 21 0.94 -2.47 -2.59
C LEU A 21 2.13 -1.76 -1.91
N THR A 22 2.07 -1.62 -0.59
CA THR A 22 3.14 -0.98 0.18
C THR A 22 4.44 -1.76 0.08
N LEU A 23 4.38 -3.10 0.16
CA LEU A 23 5.51 -3.98 -0.08
C LEU A 23 6.11 -3.77 -1.47
N ALA A 24 5.30 -3.78 -2.52
CA ALA A 24 5.77 -3.59 -3.89
C ALA A 24 6.48 -2.23 -4.06
N ILE A 25 5.94 -1.15 -3.51
CA ILE A 25 6.57 0.17 -3.53
C ILE A 25 7.95 0.11 -2.86
N TYR A 26 8.04 -0.46 -1.66
CA TYR A 26 9.31 -0.58 -0.95
C TYR A 26 10.30 -1.49 -1.67
N THR A 27 9.86 -2.57 -2.31
CA THR A 27 10.70 -3.42 -3.16
C THR A 27 11.29 -2.65 -4.33
N VAL A 28 10.50 -1.81 -5.01
CA VAL A 28 10.98 -0.97 -6.11
C VAL A 28 12.00 0.07 -5.61
N ILE A 29 11.71 0.72 -4.47
CA ILE A 29 12.64 1.67 -3.84
C ILE A 29 13.95 0.96 -3.46
N ASP A 30 13.86 -0.24 -2.89
CA ASP A 30 15.03 -1.00 -2.48
C ASP A 30 15.79 -1.62 -3.64
N MET A 31 15.15 -1.85 -4.79
CA MET A 31 15.83 -2.27 -6.02
C MET A 31 16.54 -1.11 -6.73
N TYR A 32 16.16 0.14 -6.48
CA TYR A 32 16.77 1.29 -7.13
C TYR A 32 18.27 1.42 -6.82
N VAL A 33 18.66 1.26 -5.55
CA VAL A 33 20.06 1.34 -5.13
C VAL A 33 20.93 0.22 -5.71
N PRO A 34 20.53 -1.07 -5.66
CA PRO A 34 21.30 -2.13 -6.27
C PRO A 34 21.37 -2.03 -7.78
N MET A 35 20.29 -1.62 -8.46
CA MET A 35 20.33 -1.32 -9.90
C MET A 35 21.35 -0.22 -10.22
N LYS A 36 21.37 0.86 -9.43
CA LYS A 36 22.33 1.97 -9.61
C LYS A 36 23.79 1.52 -9.44
N LYS A 37 24.07 0.70 -8.43
CA LYS A 37 25.42 0.17 -8.17
C LYS A 37 25.86 -0.87 -9.19
N LEU A 38 24.95 -1.73 -9.66
CA LEU A 38 25.21 -2.63 -10.79
C LEU A 38 25.56 -1.85 -12.06
N TRP A 39 24.86 -0.75 -12.35
CA TRP A 39 25.19 0.14 -13.47
C TRP A 39 26.53 0.86 -13.29
N ALA A 40 26.98 1.06 -12.05
CA ALA A 40 28.30 1.62 -11.74
C ALA A 40 29.44 0.59 -11.84
N GLY A 41 29.14 -0.67 -12.16
CA GLY A 41 30.14 -1.75 -12.28
C GLY A 41 30.58 -2.35 -10.94
N GLU A 42 29.92 -2.02 -9.82
CA GLU A 42 30.20 -2.63 -8.53
C GLU A 42 29.55 -4.03 -8.45
N VAL A 43 30.36 -5.06 -8.18
CA VAL A 43 29.88 -6.42 -7.94
C VAL A 43 29.28 -6.47 -6.54
N MET A 44 27.95 -6.39 -6.46
CA MET A 44 27.27 -6.39 -5.17
C MET A 44 27.02 -7.81 -4.66
N SER A 45 27.43 -8.09 -3.43
CA SER A 45 27.13 -9.37 -2.78
C SER A 45 25.68 -9.42 -2.30
N PHE A 46 25.05 -10.59 -2.34
CA PHE A 46 23.70 -10.82 -1.78
C PHE A 46 23.58 -10.33 -0.33
N GLN A 47 24.67 -10.38 0.42
CA GLN A 47 24.71 -9.95 1.81
C GLN A 47 24.60 -8.42 1.96
N GLU A 48 25.14 -7.64 1.02
CA GLU A 48 24.99 -6.18 0.96
C GLU A 48 23.56 -5.79 0.55
N LEU A 49 22.97 -6.57 -0.36
CA LEU A 49 21.58 -6.43 -0.79
C LEU A 49 20.61 -6.58 0.40
N VAL A 50 20.80 -7.63 1.21
CA VAL A 50 19.95 -7.89 2.39
C VAL A 50 20.14 -6.84 3.48
N THR A 51 21.37 -6.35 3.70
CA THR A 51 21.63 -5.27 4.67
C THR A 51 21.05 -3.94 4.24
N HIS A 52 20.93 -3.68 2.93
CA HIS A 52 20.29 -2.47 2.42
C HIS A 52 18.79 -2.42 2.68
N ILE A 53 18.13 -3.57 2.69
CA ILE A 53 16.67 -3.62 2.80
C ILE A 53 16.20 -3.21 4.22
N GLN A 54 17.08 -3.15 5.23
CA GLN A 54 16.81 -2.66 6.62
C GLN A 54 15.37 -2.94 7.09
N TRP A 55 14.89 -4.17 6.90
CA TRP A 55 13.49 -4.56 7.07
C TRP A 55 12.90 -4.12 8.41
N HIS A 56 13.70 -4.17 9.47
CA HIS A 56 13.26 -3.84 10.83
C HIS A 56 12.96 -2.35 11.01
N LYS A 57 13.70 -1.46 10.32
CA LYS A 57 13.42 -0.03 10.35
C LYS A 57 12.20 0.33 9.51
N LYS A 58 11.95 -0.40 8.42
CA LYS A 58 10.85 -0.14 7.49
C LYS A 58 9.53 -0.77 7.92
N ALA A 59 9.56 -1.88 8.65
CA ALA A 59 8.40 -2.57 9.17
C ALA A 59 7.36 -1.67 9.88
N PRO A 60 7.74 -0.78 10.83
CA PRO A 60 6.76 0.11 11.49
C PRO A 60 6.12 1.10 10.51
N PHE A 61 6.86 1.60 9.51
CA PHE A 61 6.32 2.48 8.48
C PHE A 61 5.38 1.74 7.53
N ILE A 62 5.75 0.53 7.10
CA ILE A 62 4.90 -0.32 6.27
C ILE A 62 3.58 -0.62 6.98
N ALA A 63 3.63 -0.96 8.27
CA ALA A 63 2.45 -1.20 9.09
C ALA A 63 1.57 0.07 9.21
N LEU A 64 2.17 1.23 9.48
CA LEU A 64 1.46 2.50 9.60
C LEU A 64 0.79 2.92 8.29
N ILE A 65 1.51 2.86 7.17
CA ILE A 65 0.99 3.21 5.84
C ILE A 65 -0.15 2.26 5.46
N THR A 66 0.05 0.96 5.64
CA THR A 66 -0.99 -0.06 5.40
C THR A 66 -2.24 0.20 6.25
N PHE A 67 -2.05 0.58 7.52
CA PHE A 67 -3.15 0.90 8.42
C PHE A 67 -3.93 2.14 7.97
N LEU A 68 -3.23 3.23 7.64
CA LEU A 68 -3.84 4.49 7.19
C LEU A 68 -4.54 4.34 5.85
N MET A 69 -3.91 3.65 4.89
CA MET A 69 -4.53 3.33 3.58
C MET A 69 -5.75 2.43 3.76
N GLY A 70 -5.64 1.39 4.59
CA GLY A 70 -6.74 0.46 4.85
C GLY A 70 -7.94 1.17 5.46
N ARG A 71 -7.76 2.01 6.50
CA ARG A 71 -8.84 2.82 7.08
C ARG A 71 -9.46 3.78 6.06
N SER A 72 -8.63 4.46 5.28
CA SER A 72 -9.12 5.41 4.27
C SER A 72 -9.91 4.71 3.17
N THR A 73 -9.45 3.53 2.73
CA THR A 73 -10.11 2.72 1.69
C THR A 73 -11.43 2.14 2.21
N ILE A 74 -11.45 1.64 3.45
CA ILE A 74 -12.69 1.18 4.10
C ILE A 74 -13.69 2.34 4.21
N LYS A 75 -13.25 3.53 4.62
CA LYS A 75 -14.12 4.72 4.70
C LYS A 75 -14.67 5.10 3.32
N LYS A 76 -13.85 5.14 2.27
CA LYS A 76 -14.27 5.42 0.89
C LYS A 76 -15.27 4.39 0.37
N ARG A 77 -14.98 3.09 0.54
CA ARG A 77 -15.85 1.99 0.11
C ARG A 77 -17.17 1.98 0.88
N THR A 78 -17.16 2.26 2.18
CA THR A 78 -18.38 2.38 3.01
C THR A 78 -19.21 3.59 2.57
N LYS A 79 -18.57 4.72 2.27
CA LYS A 79 -19.23 5.91 1.73
C LYS A 79 -19.88 5.64 0.37
N ALA A 80 -19.18 4.97 -0.55
CA ALA A 80 -19.71 4.56 -1.85
C ALA A 80 -20.92 3.60 -1.74
N LEU A 81 -20.91 2.69 -0.76
CA LEU A 81 -22.05 1.81 -0.46
C LEU A 81 -23.25 2.56 0.15
N THR A 82 -23.00 3.68 0.84
CA THR A 82 -24.05 4.49 1.47
C THR A 82 -24.66 5.51 0.49
N GLU A 83 -23.85 6.04 -0.42
CA GLU A 83 -24.25 7.09 -1.37
C GLU A 83 -24.70 6.53 -2.73
N GLY A 84 -24.41 5.27 -3.04
CA GLY A 84 -24.67 4.67 -4.35
C GLY A 84 -23.81 5.31 -5.46
N PRO A 85 -23.74 4.70 -6.65
CA PRO A 85 -22.90 5.18 -7.77
C PRO A 85 -23.37 6.52 -8.39
N ALA A 86 -24.30 7.24 -7.78
CA ALA A 86 -24.97 8.39 -8.38
C ALA A 86 -24.16 9.71 -8.33
N ARG A 87 -23.08 9.82 -7.54
CA ARG A 87 -22.38 11.10 -7.33
C ARG A 87 -20.90 11.17 -7.73
N GLU A 88 -20.28 10.06 -8.14
CA GLU A 88 -18.89 10.11 -8.65
C GLU A 88 -18.79 10.67 -10.08
N HIS A 89 -19.89 10.65 -10.86
CA HIS A 89 -19.91 11.19 -12.23
C HIS A 89 -20.20 12.70 -12.33
N GLU A 90 -20.78 13.34 -11.31
CA GLU A 90 -21.05 14.80 -11.35
C GLU A 90 -19.84 15.65 -10.90
N ALA A 91 -18.95 15.12 -10.06
CA ALA A 91 -17.82 15.89 -9.52
C ALA A 91 -16.65 16.09 -10.50
N VAL A 92 -16.69 15.45 -11.68
CA VAL A 92 -15.67 15.61 -12.74
C VAL A 92 -16.16 16.57 -13.84
N ALA A 93 -17.40 17.07 -13.74
CA ALA A 93 -18.04 17.92 -14.75
C ALA A 93 -18.32 19.36 -14.28
N GLN A 94 -17.64 19.84 -13.22
CA GLN A 94 -17.68 21.25 -12.80
C GLN A 94 -16.29 21.88 -12.85
#